data_AF-A0A7S1AU30-F1
#
_entry.id   AF-A0A7S1AU30-F1
#
_cell.length_a   1.000
_cell.length_b   1.000
_cell.length_c   1.000
_cell.angle_alpha   90.00
_cell.angle_beta   90.00
_cell.angle_gamma   90.00
#
_symmetry.space_group_name_H-M   'P 1'
#
loop_
_entity.id
_entity.type
_entity.pdbx_description
1 polymer ?
#
loop_
_entity_poly.entity_id
_entity_poly.type
_entity_poly.pdbx_seq_one_letter_code
_entity_poly.pdbx_strand_id
1 'polypeptide(L)'
;ELQLMVVELAHGDFQEHYEATSDNRRLMFSGAEELTRKYAEEARSVQVVPSLADTLRDAKCRENVMWYVHHLRSEEKTKLRDTPSFVLPTLPEEEVRPDMTLAHLAESQVIYKAYDDSLQCSTCHSLTFPTNHT
;
A
#
# COMPACT_ATOMS: atom_id res chain seq x y z
N GLU A 1 -8.11 9.23 -3.00
CA GLU A 1 -8.50 9.51 -4.41
C GLU A 1 -7.47 8.97 -5.40
N LEU A 2 -6.18 9.34 -5.30
CA LEU A 2 -5.12 8.84 -6.20
C LEU A 2 -5.00 7.31 -6.27
N GLN A 3 -5.07 6.63 -5.12
CA GLN A 3 -4.95 5.17 -5.06
C GLN A 3 -6.11 4.45 -5.76
N LEU A 4 -7.31 5.04 -5.72
CA LEU A 4 -8.49 4.49 -6.41
C LEU A 4 -8.30 4.57 -7.92
N MET A 5 -7.76 5.68 -8.44
CA MET A 5 -7.44 5.83 -9.86
C MET A 5 -6.47 4.74 -10.37
N VAL A 6 -5.50 4.35 -9.54
CA VAL A 6 -4.56 3.27 -9.88
C VAL A 6 -5.25 1.91 -9.85
N VAL A 7 -6.03 1.61 -8.81
CA VAL A 7 -6.70 0.31 -8.65
C VAL A 7 -7.80 0.09 -9.67
N GLU A 8 -8.55 1.13 -10.05
CA GLU A 8 -9.59 1.04 -11.08
C GLU A 8 -9.02 0.74 -12.47
N LEU A 9 -7.76 1.12 -12.71
CA LEU A 9 -7.03 0.84 -13.94
C LEU A 9 -6.13 -0.40 -13.84
N ALA A 10 -6.04 -1.03 -12.67
CA ALA A 10 -5.24 -2.23 -12.46
C ALA A 10 -5.79 -3.38 -13.30
N HIS A 11 -4.92 -4.05 -14.05
CA HIS A 11 -5.34 -5.05 -15.01
C HIS A 11 -5.51 -6.43 -14.35
N GLY A 12 -6.70 -7.03 -14.50
CA GLY A 12 -7.04 -8.33 -13.90
C GLY A 12 -6.04 -9.45 -14.23
N ASP A 13 -5.56 -9.51 -15.48
CA ASP A 13 -4.58 -10.53 -15.91
C ASP A 13 -3.28 -10.51 -15.09
N PHE A 14 -2.79 -9.34 -14.66
CA PHE A 14 -1.59 -9.27 -13.84
C PHE A 14 -1.86 -9.81 -12.44
N GLN A 15 -3.01 -9.47 -11.87
CA GLN A 15 -3.44 -9.99 -10.58
C GLN A 15 -3.61 -11.51 -10.63
N GLU A 16 -4.24 -12.07 -11.67
CA GLU A 16 -4.39 -13.52 -11.85
C GLU A 16 -3.03 -14.23 -11.84
N HIS A 17 -2.04 -13.69 -12.56
CA HIS A 17 -0.68 -14.22 -12.56
C HIS A 17 -0.02 -14.15 -11.18
N TYR A 18 -0.19 -13.06 -10.44
CA TYR A 18 0.37 -12.89 -9.11
C TYR A 18 -0.30 -13.79 -8.07
N GLU A 19 -1.61 -13.98 -8.18
CA GLU A 19 -2.36 -14.90 -7.31
C GLU A 19 -1.94 -16.35 -7.55
N ALA A 20 -1.78 -16.76 -8.81
CA ALA A 20 -1.41 -18.14 -9.17
C ALA A 20 -0.08 -18.61 -8.58
N THR A 21 0.86 -17.68 -8.33
CA THR A 21 2.19 -17.99 -7.79
C THR A 21 2.39 -17.53 -6.35
N SER A 22 1.34 -17.01 -5.69
CA SER A 22 1.46 -16.35 -4.38
C SER A 22 2.53 -15.25 -4.37
N ASP A 23 2.65 -14.53 -5.47
CA ASP A 23 3.63 -13.46 -5.65
C ASP A 23 3.35 -12.31 -4.68
N ASN A 24 4.41 -11.74 -4.11
CA ASN A 24 4.30 -10.58 -3.23
C ASN A 24 3.75 -9.36 -3.96
N ARG A 25 3.68 -9.32 -5.28
CA ARG A 25 3.07 -8.20 -6.02
C ARG A 25 1.55 -8.25 -6.02
N ARG A 26 0.89 -9.34 -5.59
CA ARG A 26 -0.57 -9.44 -5.65
C ARG A 26 -1.26 -8.37 -4.79
N LEU A 27 -2.40 -7.86 -5.26
CA LEU A 27 -3.30 -7.06 -4.45
C LEU A 27 -3.86 -7.91 -3.29
N MET A 28 -3.95 -7.29 -2.12
CA MET A 28 -4.44 -7.91 -0.87
C MET A 28 -5.92 -7.60 -0.60
N PHE A 29 -6.63 -7.07 -1.61
CA PHE A 29 -8.02 -6.65 -1.55
C PHE A 29 -8.66 -6.82 -2.94
N SER A 30 -9.99 -6.95 -2.97
CA SER A 30 -10.80 -7.16 -4.16
C SER A 30 -11.47 -5.87 -4.62
N GLY A 31 -10.66 -4.96 -5.19
CA GLY A 31 -11.13 -3.74 -5.86
C GLY A 31 -11.40 -2.54 -4.95
N ALA A 32 -12.03 -1.52 -5.54
CA ALA A 32 -12.14 -0.17 -4.96
C ALA A 32 -12.97 -0.10 -3.65
N GLU A 33 -14.02 -0.92 -3.53
CA GLU A 33 -14.88 -0.90 -2.35
C GLU A 33 -14.14 -1.39 -1.10
N GLU A 34 -13.44 -2.53 -1.22
CA GLU A 34 -12.65 -3.08 -0.11
C GLU A 34 -11.48 -2.17 0.25
N LEU A 35 -10.80 -1.58 -0.74
CA LEU A 35 -9.76 -0.59 -0.50
C LEU A 35 -10.30 0.62 0.27
N THR A 36 -11.48 1.11 -0.10
CA THR A 36 -12.12 2.24 0.59
C THR A 36 -12.43 1.89 2.04
N ARG A 37 -12.92 0.67 2.29
CA ARG A 37 -13.21 0.18 3.65
C ARG A 37 -11.94 0.06 4.50
N LYS A 38 -10.89 -0.56 3.94
CA LYS A 38 -9.56 -0.68 4.54
C LYS A 38 -9.03 0.71 4.93
N TYR A 39 -9.06 1.66 4.01
CA TYR A 39 -8.53 3.00 4.26
C TYR A 39 -9.35 3.80 5.26
N ALA A 40 -10.67 3.60 5.31
CA ALA A 40 -11.52 4.20 6.32
C ALA A 40 -11.21 3.65 7.72
N GLU A 41 -10.87 2.37 7.84
CA GLU A 41 -10.43 1.76 9.09
C GLU A 41 -9.08 2.32 9.56
N GLU A 42 -8.08 2.33 8.67
CA GLU A 42 -6.76 2.90 8.98
C GLU A 42 -6.86 4.38 9.39
N ALA A 43 -7.72 5.16 8.72
CA ALA A 43 -7.95 6.55 9.08
C ALA A 43 -8.55 6.71 10.48
N ARG A 44 -9.46 5.81 10.90
CA ARG A 44 -9.97 5.80 12.29
C ARG A 44 -8.88 5.39 13.27
N SER A 45 -8.06 4.39 12.94
CA SER A 45 -6.96 3.93 13.80
C SER A 45 -5.95 5.04 14.06
N VAL A 46 -5.56 5.81 13.04
CA VAL A 46 -4.63 6.95 13.22
C VAL A 46 -5.20 8.05 14.11
N GLN A 47 -6.52 8.22 14.20
CA GLN A 47 -7.11 9.18 15.16
C GLN A 47 -6.88 8.76 16.62
N VAL A 48 -6.75 7.46 16.88
CA VAL A 48 -6.49 6.90 18.22
C VAL A 48 -4.99 6.86 18.52
N VAL A 49 -4.16 6.54 17.54
CA VAL A 49 -2.69 6.45 17.65
C VAL A 49 -1.99 7.42 16.67
N PRO A 50 -2.11 8.74 16.89
CA PRO A 50 -1.61 9.75 15.94
C PRO A 50 -0.09 9.73 15.73
N SER A 51 0.68 9.18 16.67
CA SER A 51 2.12 8.97 16.52
C SER A 51 2.50 8.03 15.38
N LEU A 52 1.58 7.16 14.93
CA LEU A 52 1.79 6.24 13.82
C LEU A 52 1.30 6.80 12.46
N ALA A 53 0.90 8.08 12.39
CA ALA A 53 0.42 8.71 11.17
C ALA A 53 1.44 8.66 10.02
N ASP A 54 2.71 8.92 10.32
CA ASP A 54 3.77 8.90 9.31
C ASP A 54 4.08 7.48 8.82
N THR A 55 4.03 6.49 9.71
CA THR A 55 4.13 5.07 9.34
C THR A 55 3.02 4.69 8.34
N LEU A 56 1.78 5.10 8.61
CA LEU A 56 0.66 4.82 7.69
C LEU A 56 0.81 5.57 6.36
N ARG A 57 1.22 6.85 6.41
CA ARG A 57 1.47 7.67 5.21
C ARG A 57 2.48 6.97 4.30
N ASP A 58 3.62 6.56 4.85
CA ASP A 58 4.69 5.92 4.10
C ASP A 58 4.26 4.56 3.52
N ALA A 59 3.46 3.80 4.27
CA ALA A 59 2.85 2.56 3.79
C ALA A 59 1.98 2.82 2.53
N LYS A 60 1.12 3.84 2.57
CA LYS A 60 0.29 4.23 1.42
C LYS A 60 1.09 4.72 0.22
N CYS A 61 2.20 5.43 0.44
CA CYS A 61 3.10 5.85 -0.63
C CYS A 61 3.72 4.64 -1.33
N ARG A 62 4.21 3.65 -0.57
CA ARG A 62 4.76 2.40 -1.10
C ARG A 62 3.72 1.61 -1.89
N GLU A 63 2.51 1.44 -1.35
CA GLU A 63 1.40 0.78 -2.03
C GLU A 63 1.09 1.41 -3.39
N ASN A 64 0.95 2.74 -3.44
CA ASN A 64 0.61 3.45 -4.67
C ASN A 64 1.70 3.26 -5.75
N VAL A 65 2.97 3.41 -5.37
CA VAL A 65 4.09 3.16 -6.29
C VAL A 65 4.12 1.71 -6.75
N MET A 66 3.90 0.74 -5.85
CA MET A 66 3.85 -0.69 -6.19
C MET A 66 2.78 -0.96 -7.25
N TRP A 67 1.55 -0.51 -7.00
CA TRP A 67 0.43 -0.74 -7.89
C TRP A 67 0.63 -0.03 -9.22
N TYR A 68 1.09 1.22 -9.19
CA TYR A 68 1.39 1.95 -10.42
C TYR A 68 2.45 1.23 -11.27
N VAL A 69 3.53 0.74 -10.66
CA VAL A 69 4.63 0.10 -11.37
C VAL A 69 4.24 -1.29 -11.89
N HIS A 70 3.57 -2.10 -11.08
CA HIS A 70 3.37 -3.54 -11.36
C HIS A 70 1.98 -3.91 -11.87
N HIS A 71 0.94 -3.11 -11.60
CA HIS A 71 -0.44 -3.46 -11.96
C HIS A 71 -0.98 -2.72 -13.18
N LEU A 72 -0.25 -1.76 -13.71
CA LEU A 72 -0.64 -0.97 -14.88
C LEU A 72 0.21 -1.31 -16.10
N ARG A 73 -0.42 -1.41 -17.28
CA ARG A 73 0.31 -1.46 -18.56
C ARG A 73 0.78 -0.04 -18.91
N SER A 74 1.62 0.04 -19.93
CA SER A 74 2.21 1.32 -20.39
C SER A 74 1.14 2.34 -20.84
N GLU A 75 0.01 1.85 -21.35
CA GLU A 75 -1.09 2.68 -21.80
C GLU A 75 -1.83 3.33 -20.62
N GLU A 76 -2.13 2.59 -19.56
CA GLU A 76 -2.77 3.14 -18.35
C GLU A 76 -1.84 4.10 -17.61
N LYS A 77 -0.54 3.79 -17.54
CA LYS A 77 0.48 4.71 -17.01
C LYS A 77 0.50 6.04 -17.77
N THR A 78 0.36 5.99 -19.09
CA THR A 78 0.27 7.18 -19.94
C THR A 78 -1.01 7.97 -19.66
N LYS A 79 -2.18 7.29 -19.60
CA LYS A 79 -3.46 7.92 -19.25
C LYS A 79 -3.41 8.63 -17.90
N LEU A 80 -2.84 7.97 -16.88
CA LEU A 80 -2.69 8.56 -15.54
C LEU A 80 -1.74 9.76 -15.55
N ARG A 81 -0.58 9.67 -16.20
CA ARG A 81 0.36 10.80 -16.31
C ARG A 81 -0.28 12.03 -16.96
N ASP A 82 -1.16 11.81 -17.92
CA ASP A 82 -1.83 12.90 -18.64
C ASP A 82 -3.08 13.43 -17.88
N THR A 83 -3.46 12.80 -16.76
CA THR A 83 -4.58 13.22 -15.90
C THR A 83 -4.10 14.32 -14.94
N PRO A 84 -4.61 15.58 -15.03
CA PRO A 84 -4.08 16.70 -14.27
C PRO A 84 -4.13 16.55 -12.74
N SER A 85 -5.11 15.79 -12.23
CA SER A 85 -5.27 15.53 -10.80
C SER A 85 -4.41 14.39 -10.29
N PHE A 86 -3.72 13.65 -11.16
CA PHE A 86 -2.90 12.51 -10.77
C PHE A 86 -1.45 12.94 -10.57
N VAL A 87 -0.96 12.74 -9.35
CA VAL A 87 0.46 12.88 -9.00
C VAL A 87 0.90 11.58 -8.36
N LEU A 88 1.86 10.89 -8.97
CA LEU A 88 2.46 9.71 -8.37
C LEU A 88 3.31 10.15 -7.17
N PRO A 89 3.05 9.66 -5.94
CA PRO A 89 3.89 10.00 -4.80
C PRO A 89 5.30 9.45 -4.99
N THR A 90 6.28 10.16 -4.42
CA THR A 90 7.64 9.62 -4.28
C THR A 90 7.70 8.66 -3.10
N LEU A 91 8.64 7.72 -3.16
CA LEU A 91 8.97 6.91 -2.00
C LEU A 91 9.62 7.79 -0.91
N PRO A 92 9.38 7.50 0.38
CA PRO A 92 10.03 8.22 1.47
C PRO A 92 11.55 7.99 1.43
N GLU A 93 12.33 9.04 1.68
CA GLU A 93 13.80 8.97 1.71
C GLU A 93 14.32 8.23 2.94
N GLU A 94 13.61 8.38 4.07
CA GLU A 94 13.88 7.69 5.32
C GLU A 94 12.68 6.85 5.71
N GLU A 95 12.92 5.62 6.15
CA GLU A 95 11.86 4.71 6.59
C GLU A 95 11.44 5.06 8.03
N VAL A 96 10.18 5.49 8.21
CA VAL A 96 9.57 5.60 9.53
C VAL A 96 9.13 4.22 10.02
N ARG A 97 9.94 3.62 10.89
CA ARG A 97 9.61 2.34 11.53
C ARG A 97 8.51 2.53 12.58
N PRO A 98 7.55 1.59 12.68
CA PRO A 98 6.51 1.64 13.69
C PRO A 98 7.08 1.58 15.12
N ASP A 99 6.51 2.37 16.02
CA ASP A 99 6.83 2.32 17.46
C ASP A 99 6.19 1.09 18.11
N MET A 100 6.96 0.01 18.22
CA MET A 100 6.49 -1.27 18.75
C MET A 100 5.99 -1.22 20.19
N THR A 101 6.25 -0.16 20.97
CA THR A 101 5.68 -0.04 22.33
C THR A 101 4.16 0.07 22.31
N LEU A 102 3.57 0.48 21.19
CA LEU A 102 2.13 0.63 20.99
C LEU A 102 1.43 -0.66 20.51
N ALA A 103 2.14 -1.79 20.39
CA ALA A 103 1.58 -3.05 19.90
C ALA A 103 0.43 -3.63 20.74
N HIS A 104 0.29 -3.18 21.98
CA HIS A 104 -0.81 -3.58 22.86
C HIS A 104 -2.16 -2.96 22.48
N LEU A 105 -2.18 -1.95 21.60
CA LEU A 105 -3.40 -1.29 21.12
C LEU A 105 -3.88 -1.92 19.82
N ALA A 106 -5.18 -2.19 19.71
CA ALA A 106 -5.77 -2.81 18.52
C ALA A 106 -5.61 -1.92 17.28
N GLU A 107 -5.71 -0.61 17.45
CA GLU A 107 -5.58 0.38 16.38
C GLU A 107 -4.16 0.43 15.81
N SER A 108 -3.14 0.21 16.65
CA SER A 108 -1.75 0.08 16.20
C SER A 108 -1.57 -1.13 15.27
N GLN A 109 -2.24 -2.25 15.58
CA GLN A 109 -2.15 -3.47 14.77
C GLN A 109 -2.67 -3.28 13.35
N VAL A 110 -3.71 -2.45 13.17
CA VAL A 110 -4.21 -2.06 11.84
C VAL A 110 -3.11 -1.35 11.04
N ILE A 111 -2.38 -0.42 11.68
CA ILE A 111 -1.32 0.34 11.01
C ILE A 111 -0.08 -0.52 10.76
N TYR A 112 0.27 -1.42 11.68
CA TYR A 112 1.38 -2.36 11.48
C TYR A 112 1.11 -3.31 10.34
N LYS A 113 -0.12 -3.80 10.21
CA LYS A 113 -0.52 -4.59 9.05
C LYS A 113 -0.36 -3.79 7.75
N ALA A 114 -0.81 -2.53 7.73
CA ALA A 114 -0.64 -1.67 6.54
C ALA A 114 0.85 -1.46 6.20
N TYR A 115 1.69 -1.26 7.24
CA TYR A 115 3.13 -1.17 7.09
C TYR A 115 3.72 -2.45 6.48
N ASP A 116 3.45 -3.61 7.06
CA ASP A 116 3.97 -4.91 6.59
C ASP A 116 3.51 -5.24 5.16
N ASP A 117 2.21 -5.06 4.88
CA ASP A 117 1.65 -5.30 3.54
C ASP A 117 2.33 -4.39 2.49
N SER A 118 2.78 -3.20 2.88
CA SER A 118 3.45 -2.26 1.97
C SER A 118 4.92 -2.60 1.67
N LEU A 119 5.54 -3.53 2.42
CA LEU A 119 6.95 -3.95 2.25
C LEU A 119 7.15 -5.00 1.14
N GLN A 120 6.12 -5.28 0.35
CA GLN A 120 6.20 -6.23 -0.76
C GLN A 120 7.27 -5.84 -1.80
N CYS A 121 7.44 -4.54 -2.07
CA CYS A 121 8.48 -4.04 -2.97
C CYS A 121 9.88 -4.38 -2.46
N SER A 122 10.14 -4.10 -1.19
CA SER A 122 11.46 -4.27 -0.57
C SER A 122 11.83 -5.74 -0.41
N THR A 123 10.84 -6.63 -0.35
CA THR A 123 11.09 -8.07 -0.36
C THR A 123 11.78 -8.50 -1.67
N CYS A 124 11.34 -7.97 -2.80
CA CYS A 124 11.89 -8.34 -4.12
C CYS A 124 13.08 -7.45 -4.54
N HIS A 125 13.09 -6.17 -4.19
CA HIS A 125 14.09 -5.21 -4.68
C HIS A 125 15.22 -4.92 -3.67
N SER A 126 15.08 -5.35 -2.42
CA SER A 126 16.05 -5.09 -1.35
C SER A 126 16.22 -6.26 -0.38
N LEU A 127 15.59 -7.41 -0.64
CA LEU A 127 15.58 -8.59 0.24
C LEU A 127 15.24 -8.27 1.71
N THR A 128 14.43 -7.24 1.91
CA THR A 128 13.96 -6.81 3.24
C THR A 128 12.57 -7.35 3.43
N PHE A 129 12.43 -8.22 4.43
CA PHE A 129 11.19 -8.94 4.72
C PHE A 129 10.40 -8.25 5.84
N PRO A 130 9.05 -8.37 5.83
CA PRO A 130 8.24 -7.94 6.96
C PRO A 130 8.72 -8.58 8.25
N THR A 131 8.85 -7.79 9.31
CA THR A 131 9.13 -8.31 10.65
C THR A 131 7.81 -8.70 11.26
N ASN A 132 7.46 -9.99 11.27
CA ASN A 132 6.19 -10.47 11.86
C ASN A 132 5.96 -9.82 13.24
N HIS A 133 5.06 -8.84 13.28
CA HIS A 133 4.65 -8.15 14.49
C HIS A 133 3.54 -8.97 15.16
N THR A 134 3.90 -10.14 15.70
CA THR A 134 2.98 -10.97 16.52
C THR A 134 2.86 -10.45 17.93
#